data_AF-A0A1I5M7U0-F1
#
_entry.id   AF-A0A1I5M7U0-F1
#
_cell.length_a   1.000
_cell.length_b   1.000
_cell.length_c   1.000
_cell.angle_alpha   90.00
_cell.angle_beta   90.00
_cell.angle_gamma   90.00
#
_symmetry.space_group_name_H-M   'P 1'
#
loop_
_entity.id
_entity.type
_entity.pdbx_description
1 polymer ?
#
loop_
_entity_poly.entity_id
_entity_poly.type
_entity_poly.pdbx_seq_one_letter_code
_entity_poly.pdbx_strand_id
1 'polypeptide(L)'
;MEHDDNVSDPAARTGVATNKVEAVVALLLLAIGLVVIFESRRLGAGWTSDGPGAGYFPFFIGLIITISGIGILYQSLLGKNRNTEVFVDREQLKRVLSVLLPAVVYVLGIALLGLYVASAVYIALFMVILGKYSWVKAAIAALAVNTLFFFMFEVWFKVPLFKGALDPLSFLGY
;
A
#
# COMPACT_ATOMS: atom_id res chain seq x y z
N MET A 1 -22.66 -9.18 -51.98
CA MET A 1 -21.64 -10.15 -51.53
C MET A 1 -20.56 -9.35 -50.85
N GLU A 2 -20.26 -9.44 -49.57
CA GLU A 2 -20.77 -10.19 -48.43
C GLU A 2 -20.11 -9.50 -47.23
N HIS A 3 -20.82 -9.43 -46.12
CA HIS A 3 -20.30 -8.90 -44.85
C HIS A 3 -19.14 -9.76 -44.37
N ASP A 4 -18.01 -9.14 -44.03
CA ASP A 4 -17.00 -9.74 -43.17
C ASP A 4 -16.87 -8.87 -41.92
N ASP A 5 -17.98 -8.81 -41.17
CA ASP A 5 -18.02 -8.40 -39.77
C ASP A 5 -17.35 -9.51 -38.94
N ASN A 6 -16.03 -9.65 -39.02
CA ASN A 6 -15.27 -10.44 -38.05
C ASN A 6 -15.10 -9.62 -36.77
N VAL A 7 -16.23 -9.29 -36.13
CA VAL A 7 -16.28 -8.95 -34.72
C VAL A 7 -16.01 -10.27 -34.00
N SER A 8 -14.74 -10.52 -33.72
CA SER A 8 -14.35 -11.54 -32.76
C SER A 8 -15.17 -11.31 -31.50
N ASP A 9 -16.11 -12.22 -31.24
CA ASP A 9 -16.90 -12.28 -30.01
C ASP A 9 -15.93 -12.09 -28.84
N PRO A 10 -16.03 -10.99 -28.06
CA PRO A 10 -15.12 -10.76 -26.95
C PRO A 10 -15.42 -11.82 -25.91
N ALA A 11 -14.69 -12.94 -26.01
CA ALA A 11 -14.75 -14.11 -25.16
C ALA A 11 -15.20 -13.69 -23.76
N ALA A 12 -16.42 -14.11 -23.38
CA ALA A 12 -17.12 -13.68 -22.18
C ALA A 12 -16.15 -13.61 -21.00
N ARG A 13 -15.67 -12.40 -20.70
CA ARG A 13 -14.67 -12.19 -19.65
C ARG A 13 -15.32 -12.61 -18.35
N THR A 14 -14.86 -13.72 -17.80
CA THR A 14 -15.43 -14.28 -16.57
C THR A 14 -14.75 -13.59 -15.39
N GLY A 15 -15.46 -12.73 -14.67
CA GLY A 15 -14.91 -12.01 -13.51
C GLY A 15 -15.98 -11.33 -12.66
N VAL A 16 -15.57 -10.74 -11.54
CA VAL A 16 -16.49 -10.05 -10.61
C VAL A 16 -16.83 -8.66 -11.14
N ALA A 17 -18.11 -8.30 -11.10
CA ALA A 17 -18.58 -6.97 -11.50
C ALA A 17 -17.98 -5.85 -10.62
N THR A 18 -17.55 -4.75 -11.26
CA THR A 18 -16.85 -3.62 -10.63
C THR A 18 -17.62 -3.04 -9.46
N ASN A 19 -18.92 -2.81 -9.61
CA ASN A 19 -19.75 -2.29 -8.53
C ASN A 19 -19.70 -3.18 -7.27
N LYS A 20 -19.69 -4.51 -7.40
CA LYS A 20 -19.58 -5.41 -6.23
C LYS A 20 -18.25 -5.24 -5.52
N VAL A 21 -17.16 -5.10 -6.27
CA VAL A 21 -15.83 -4.85 -5.69
C VAL A 21 -15.77 -3.48 -5.03
N GLU A 22 -16.30 -2.44 -5.67
CA GLU A 22 -16.42 -1.10 -5.09
C GLU A 22 -17.23 -1.11 -3.79
N ALA A 23 -18.31 -1.88 -3.70
CA ALA A 23 -19.09 -2.01 -2.47
C ALA A 23 -18.26 -2.64 -1.34
N VAL A 24 -17.51 -3.71 -1.63
CA VAL A 24 -16.63 -4.35 -0.65
C VAL A 24 -15.53 -3.40 -0.20
N VAL A 25 -14.86 -2.71 -1.13
CA VAL A 25 -13.82 -1.73 -0.80
C VAL A 25 -14.40 -0.58 0.01
N ALA A 26 -15.59 -0.09 -0.33
CA ALA A 26 -16.26 0.95 0.44
C ALA A 26 -16.57 0.50 1.88
N LEU A 27 -17.03 -0.74 2.08
CA LEU A 27 -17.23 -1.32 3.41
C LEU A 27 -15.92 -1.42 4.21
N LEU A 28 -14.82 -1.81 3.56
CA LEU A 28 -13.50 -1.83 4.20
C LEU A 28 -13.03 -0.42 4.60
N LEU A 29 -13.20 0.56 3.71
CA LEU A 29 -12.88 1.97 4.01
C LEU A 29 -13.72 2.51 5.15
N LEU A 30 -15.01 2.16 5.21
CA LEU A 30 -15.88 2.51 6.33
C LEU A 30 -15.38 1.92 7.64
N ALA A 31 -15.04 0.63 7.65
CA ALA A 31 -14.50 -0.02 8.84
C ALA A 31 -13.19 0.64 9.30
N ILE A 32 -12.25 0.88 8.38
CA ILE A 32 -10.98 1.55 8.68
C ILE A 32 -11.21 2.97 9.19
N GLY A 33 -12.06 3.76 8.52
CA GLY A 33 -12.39 5.13 8.90
C GLY A 33 -12.98 5.20 10.32
N LEU A 34 -13.90 4.29 10.64
CA LEU A 34 -14.49 4.19 11.97
C LEU A 34 -13.47 3.79 13.06
N VAL A 35 -12.59 2.83 12.76
CA VAL A 35 -11.48 2.46 13.67
C VAL A 35 -10.57 3.64 13.91
N VAL A 36 -10.17 4.35 12.86
CA VAL A 36 -9.33 5.55 12.97
C VAL A 36 -10.02 6.61 13.82
N ILE A 37 -11.31 6.90 13.58
CA ILE A 37 -12.09 7.85 14.39
C ILE A 37 -12.07 7.46 15.88
N PHE A 38 -12.32 6.18 16.17
CA PHE A 38 -12.39 5.68 17.54
C PHE A 38 -11.04 5.81 18.26
N GLU A 39 -9.95 5.34 17.66
CA GLU A 39 -8.61 5.44 18.25
C GLU A 39 -8.14 6.89 18.34
N SER A 40 -8.46 7.72 17.35
CA SER A 40 -8.13 9.15 17.39
C SER A 40 -8.81 9.86 18.55
N ARG A 41 -10.08 9.55 18.84
CA ARG A 41 -10.76 10.09 20.01
C ARG A 41 -10.09 9.64 21.31
N ARG A 42 -9.70 8.36 21.39
CA ARG A 42 -8.98 7.80 22.54
C ARG A 42 -7.62 8.47 22.76
N LEU A 43 -6.92 8.84 21.68
CA LEU A 43 -5.63 9.54 21.70
C LEU A 43 -5.73 11.05 21.97
N GLY A 44 -6.94 11.59 22.15
CA GLY A 44 -7.15 13.02 22.37
C GLY A 44 -7.26 13.79 21.05
N ALA A 45 -8.46 13.78 20.47
CA ALA A 45 -8.80 14.51 19.24
C ALA A 45 -9.18 15.99 19.46
N GLY A 46 -9.04 16.49 20.69
CA GLY A 46 -9.37 17.87 21.05
C GLY A 46 -8.20 18.83 20.90
N TRP A 47 -8.48 20.10 21.11
CA TRP A 47 -7.45 21.13 21.25
C TRP A 47 -6.92 21.12 22.69
N THR A 48 -5.61 21.08 22.84
CA THR A 48 -4.91 21.10 24.14
C THR A 48 -4.20 22.44 24.34
N SER A 49 -3.60 22.64 25.52
CA SER A 49 -2.82 23.85 25.84
C SER A 49 -1.66 24.08 24.89
N ASP A 50 -1.05 22.99 24.39
CA ASP A 50 0.12 23.03 23.51
C ASP A 50 -0.24 22.90 22.02
N GLY A 51 -1.54 23.00 21.69
CA GLY A 51 -2.06 22.89 20.32
C GLY A 51 -2.92 21.64 20.09
N PRO A 52 -3.13 21.23 18.83
CA PRO A 52 -3.97 20.07 18.51
C PRO A 52 -3.38 18.79 19.12
N GLY A 53 -4.22 18.01 19.81
CA GLY A 53 -3.80 16.72 20.37
C GLY A 53 -3.38 15.71 19.29
N ALA A 54 -2.69 14.65 19.70
CA ALA A 54 -2.17 13.63 18.78
C ALA A 54 -3.27 12.97 17.92
N GLY A 55 -4.49 12.87 18.45
CA GLY A 55 -5.65 12.35 17.74
C GLY A 55 -6.38 13.37 16.86
N TYR A 56 -6.07 14.67 16.96
CA TYR A 56 -6.85 15.72 16.29
C TYR A 56 -6.81 15.55 14.78
N PHE A 57 -5.60 15.47 14.19
CA PHE A 57 -5.44 15.32 12.76
C PHE A 57 -5.98 13.96 12.24
N PRO A 58 -5.61 12.81 12.82
CA PRO A 58 -6.15 11.52 12.42
C PRO A 58 -7.68 11.41 12.49
N PHE A 59 -8.33 12.10 13.44
CA PHE A 59 -9.79 12.11 13.56
C PHE A 59 -10.48 12.66 12.30
N PHE A 60 -10.03 13.81 11.78
CA PHE A 60 -10.61 14.40 10.57
C PHE A 60 -10.33 13.55 9.33
N ILE A 61 -9.14 12.94 9.25
CA ILE A 61 -8.82 11.99 8.17
C ILE A 61 -9.78 10.79 8.23
N GLY A 62 -10.03 10.22 9.41
CA GLY A 62 -10.99 9.15 9.60
C GLY A 62 -12.42 9.55 9.20
N LEU A 63 -12.84 10.78 9.50
CA LEU A 63 -14.13 11.32 9.07
C LEU A 63 -14.25 11.42 7.56
N ILE A 64 -13.23 11.98 6.89
CA ILE A 64 -13.19 12.07 5.42
C ILE A 64 -13.26 10.68 4.80
N ILE A 65 -12.45 9.73 5.27
CA ILE A 65 -12.47 8.33 4.81
C ILE A 65 -13.87 7.72 4.96
N THR A 66 -14.50 7.94 6.12
CA THR A 66 -15.83 7.40 6.40
C THR A 66 -16.87 7.99 5.44
N ILE A 67 -16.90 9.32 5.28
CA ILE A 67 -17.86 9.99 4.38
C ILE A 67 -17.65 9.55 2.92
N SER A 68 -16.39 9.49 2.47
CA SER A 68 -16.06 8.98 1.13
C SER A 68 -16.51 7.53 0.95
N GLY A 69 -16.30 6.68 1.97
CA GLY A 69 -16.78 5.29 1.97
C GLY A 69 -18.31 5.19 1.84
N ILE A 70 -19.08 6.02 2.55
CA ILE A 70 -20.54 6.08 2.41
C ILE A 70 -20.92 6.46 0.98
N GLY A 71 -20.26 7.49 0.43
CA GLY A 71 -20.51 7.97 -0.92
C GLY A 71 -20.26 6.90 -2.00
N ILE A 72 -19.14 6.18 -1.89
CA ILE A 72 -18.80 5.09 -2.82
C ILE A 72 -19.79 3.93 -2.67
N LEU A 73 -20.14 3.55 -1.44
CA LEU A 73 -21.09 2.48 -1.18
C LEU A 73 -22.47 2.80 -1.78
N TYR A 74 -22.93 4.04 -1.62
CA TYR A 74 -24.17 4.51 -2.21
C TYR A 74 -24.11 4.48 -3.74
N GLN A 75 -23.05 4.99 -4.36
CA GLN A 75 -22.90 4.97 -5.82
C GLN A 75 -22.87 3.55 -6.37
N SER A 76 -22.17 2.64 -5.69
CA SER A 76 -22.04 1.24 -6.09
C SER A 76 -23.36 0.43 -5.94
N LEU A 77 -24.10 0.63 -4.84
CA LEU A 77 -25.29 -0.17 -4.52
C LEU A 77 -26.62 0.45 -4.93
N LEU A 78 -26.70 1.78 -5.05
CA LEU A 78 -27.93 2.55 -5.24
C LEU A 78 -27.83 3.53 -6.41
N GLY A 79 -26.65 3.75 -6.98
CA GLY A 79 -26.44 4.62 -8.13
C GLY A 79 -27.23 4.19 -9.36
N LYS A 80 -27.60 5.17 -10.20
CA LYS A 80 -28.34 4.95 -11.45
C LYS A 80 -27.46 4.34 -12.56
N ASN A 81 -26.16 4.66 -12.55
CA ASN A 81 -25.17 4.24 -13.55
C ASN A 81 -24.10 3.33 -12.92
N ARG A 82 -24.49 2.15 -12.41
CA ARG A 82 -23.55 1.24 -11.74
C ARG A 82 -22.63 0.59 -12.77
N ASN A 83 -21.33 0.59 -12.50
CA ASN A 83 -20.37 -0.10 -13.35
C ASN A 83 -20.47 -1.62 -13.13
N THR A 84 -21.05 -2.32 -14.11
CA THR A 84 -21.21 -3.78 -14.08
C THR A 84 -20.17 -4.51 -14.90
N GLU A 85 -19.21 -3.79 -15.48
CA GLU A 85 -18.09 -4.38 -16.19
C GLU A 85 -17.20 -5.20 -15.24
N VAL A 86 -16.47 -6.15 -15.81
CA VAL A 86 -15.52 -6.97 -15.06
C VAL A 86 -14.43 -6.08 -14.45
N PHE A 87 -14.26 -6.18 -13.13
CA PHE A 87 -13.35 -5.33 -12.35
C PHE A 87 -11.89 -5.44 -12.76
N VAL A 88 -11.40 -6.66 -12.95
CA VAL A 88 -9.98 -6.91 -13.25
C VAL A 88 -9.84 -8.14 -14.13
N ASP A 89 -9.01 -8.01 -15.16
CA ASP A 89 -8.60 -9.15 -15.97
C ASP A 89 -7.39 -9.88 -15.35
N ARG A 90 -7.17 -11.14 -15.73
CA ARG A 90 -6.09 -11.98 -15.21
C ARG A 90 -4.70 -11.34 -15.40
N GLU A 91 -4.48 -10.65 -16.52
CA GLU A 91 -3.20 -9.97 -16.76
C GLU A 91 -2.98 -8.78 -15.81
N GLN A 92 -4.03 -7.99 -15.59
CA GLN A 92 -4.00 -6.87 -14.64
C GLN A 92 -3.75 -7.37 -13.22
N LEU A 93 -4.43 -8.45 -12.81
CA LEU A 93 -4.25 -9.07 -11.50
C LEU A 93 -2.80 -9.55 -11.32
N LYS A 94 -2.21 -10.18 -12.35
CA LYS A 94 -0.81 -10.60 -12.33
C LYS A 94 0.15 -9.43 -12.13
N ARG A 95 -0.11 -8.28 -12.74
CA ARG A 95 0.69 -7.06 -12.58
C ARG A 95 0.59 -6.45 -11.19
N VAL A 96 -0.60 -6.48 -10.58
CA VAL A 96 -0.77 -6.05 -9.18
C VAL A 96 -0.02 -6.99 -8.24
N LEU A 97 -0.20 -8.30 -8.41
CA LEU A 97 0.47 -9.32 -7.59
C LEU A 97 1.99 -9.30 -7.75
N SER A 98 2.53 -8.93 -8.92
CA SER A 98 3.97 -8.84 -9.12
C SER A 98 4.65 -7.74 -8.29
N VAL A 99 3.88 -6.78 -7.76
CA VAL A 99 4.37 -5.76 -6.83
C VAL A 99 3.97 -6.09 -5.39
N LEU A 100 2.73 -6.54 -5.17
CA LEU A 100 2.19 -6.83 -3.84
C LEU A 100 2.92 -7.99 -3.15
N LEU A 101 3.18 -9.10 -3.86
CA LEU A 101 3.82 -10.26 -3.26
C LEU A 101 5.25 -9.95 -2.78
N PRO A 102 6.13 -9.31 -3.59
CA PRO A 102 7.42 -8.84 -3.10
C PRO A 102 7.31 -7.90 -1.90
N ALA A 103 6.34 -6.99 -1.88
CA ALA A 103 6.15 -6.08 -0.76
C ALA A 103 5.75 -6.82 0.54
N VAL A 104 4.87 -7.83 0.45
CA VAL A 104 4.52 -8.68 1.60
C VAL A 104 5.75 -9.44 2.11
N VAL A 105 6.54 -10.03 1.21
CA VAL A 105 7.78 -10.71 1.58
C VAL A 105 8.76 -9.75 2.24
N TYR A 106 8.85 -8.50 1.75
CA TYR A 106 9.65 -7.46 2.38
C TYR A 106 9.20 -7.16 3.81
N VAL A 107 7.90 -6.95 4.04
CA VAL A 107 7.36 -6.70 5.39
C VAL A 107 7.67 -7.85 6.35
N LEU A 108 7.54 -9.10 5.90
CA LEU A 108 7.93 -10.27 6.69
C LEU A 108 9.45 -10.32 6.92
N GLY A 109 10.24 -9.93 5.91
CA GLY A 109 11.69 -9.83 5.98
C GLY A 109 12.18 -8.80 7.00
N ILE A 110 11.47 -7.68 7.17
CA ILE A 110 11.79 -6.66 8.19
C ILE A 110 11.83 -7.29 9.59
N ALA A 111 10.88 -8.19 9.90
CA ALA A 111 10.80 -8.83 11.22
C ALA A 111 12.09 -9.61 11.57
N LEU A 112 12.71 -10.24 10.56
CA LEU A 112 13.89 -11.09 10.74
C LEU A 112 15.20 -10.31 10.55
N LEU A 113 15.32 -9.59 9.44
CA LEU A 113 16.56 -8.96 8.97
C LEU A 113 16.70 -7.49 9.39
N GLY A 114 15.62 -6.88 9.88
CA GLY A 114 15.56 -5.46 10.15
C GLY A 114 15.27 -4.63 8.91
N LEU A 115 14.93 -3.37 9.14
CA LEU A 115 14.46 -2.47 8.10
C LEU A 115 15.53 -2.25 7.02
N TYR A 116 16.79 -2.03 7.41
CA TYR A 116 17.85 -1.69 6.45
C TYR A 116 18.20 -2.86 5.53
N VAL A 117 18.50 -4.04 6.11
CA VAL A 117 18.90 -5.20 5.31
C VAL A 117 17.74 -5.67 4.45
N ALA A 118 16.52 -5.72 5.00
CA ALA A 118 15.33 -6.06 4.22
C ALA A 118 15.09 -5.05 3.08
N SER A 119 15.28 -3.74 3.33
CA SER A 119 15.12 -2.70 2.31
C SER A 119 16.18 -2.80 1.22
N ALA A 120 17.44 -3.03 1.58
CA ALA A 120 18.53 -3.16 0.62
C ALA A 120 18.28 -4.34 -0.33
N VAL A 121 17.91 -5.50 0.23
CA VAL A 121 17.55 -6.70 -0.55
C VAL A 121 16.33 -6.42 -1.41
N TYR A 122 15.28 -5.85 -0.84
CA TYR A 122 14.04 -5.54 -1.57
C TYR A 122 14.29 -4.59 -2.74
N ILE A 123 14.98 -3.46 -2.53
CA ILE A 123 15.31 -2.49 -3.58
C ILE A 123 16.14 -3.16 -4.68
N ALA A 124 17.20 -3.88 -4.31
CA ALA A 124 18.08 -4.51 -5.29
C ALA A 124 17.33 -5.54 -6.15
N LEU A 125 16.60 -6.46 -5.51
CA LEU A 125 15.85 -7.49 -6.22
C LEU A 125 14.69 -6.90 -7.04
N PHE A 126 13.99 -5.90 -6.53
CA PHE A 126 12.90 -5.26 -7.24
C PHE A 126 13.40 -4.54 -8.50
N MET A 127 14.53 -3.84 -8.41
CA MET A 127 15.17 -3.19 -9.55
C MET A 127 15.66 -4.19 -10.61
N VAL A 128 16.21 -5.33 -10.20
CA VAL A 128 16.70 -6.34 -11.15
C VAL A 128 15.54 -7.09 -11.79
N ILE A 129 14.63 -7.64 -10.99
CA ILE A 129 13.59 -8.57 -11.45
C ILE A 129 12.49 -7.81 -12.19
N LEU A 130 11.97 -6.74 -11.58
CA LEU A 130 10.82 -6.00 -12.11
C LEU A 130 11.25 -4.79 -12.95
N GLY A 131 12.29 -4.08 -12.50
CA GLY A 131 12.85 -2.93 -13.20
C GLY A 131 13.79 -3.27 -14.36
N LYS A 132 14.26 -4.52 -14.45
CA LYS A 132 15.23 -4.99 -15.48
C LYS A 132 16.51 -4.15 -15.54
N TYR A 133 16.92 -3.58 -14.40
CA TYR A 133 18.19 -2.85 -14.28
C TYR A 133 19.37 -3.81 -14.08
N SER A 134 20.60 -3.33 -14.36
CA SER A 134 21.81 -4.10 -14.05
C SER A 134 22.01 -4.22 -12.54
N TRP A 135 22.57 -5.36 -12.11
CA TRP A 135 22.89 -5.64 -10.71
C TRP A 135 23.74 -4.54 -10.05
N VAL A 136 24.65 -3.92 -10.80
CA VAL A 136 25.48 -2.82 -10.30
C VAL A 136 24.63 -1.59 -9.97
N LYS A 137 23.72 -1.17 -10.88
CA LYS A 137 22.83 -0.03 -10.63
C LYS A 137 21.90 -0.30 -9.45
N ALA A 138 21.39 -1.53 -9.36
CA ALA A 138 20.52 -1.96 -8.26
C ALA A 138 21.26 -1.94 -6.91
N ALA A 139 22.49 -2.45 -6.85
CA ALA A 139 23.31 -2.44 -5.64
C ALA A 139 23.64 -1.00 -5.20
N ILE A 140 24.05 -0.13 -6.12
CA ILE A 140 24.35 1.28 -5.83
C ILE A 140 23.10 1.98 -5.27
N ALA A 141 21.94 1.82 -5.91
CA ALA A 141 20.70 2.43 -5.44
C ALA A 141 20.27 1.91 -4.07
N ALA A 142 20.32 0.59 -3.86
CA ALA A 142 19.98 -0.03 -2.58
C ALA A 142 20.88 0.50 -1.45
N LEU A 143 22.20 0.58 -1.67
CA LEU A 143 23.14 1.11 -0.69
C LEU A 143 22.91 2.60 -0.45
N ALA A 144 22.81 3.41 -1.52
CA ALA A 144 22.62 4.86 -1.39
C ALA A 144 21.35 5.22 -0.61
N VAL A 145 20.22 4.55 -0.92
CA VAL A 145 18.96 4.76 -0.19
C VAL A 145 19.11 4.37 1.27
N ASN A 146 19.67 3.20 1.58
CA ASN A 146 19.82 2.76 2.96
C ASN A 146 20.78 3.66 3.76
N THR A 147 21.90 4.07 3.16
CA THR A 147 22.84 5.01 3.79
C THR A 147 22.15 6.34 4.07
N LEU A 148 21.40 6.91 3.12
CA LEU A 148 20.66 8.15 3.33
C LEU A 148 19.67 8.03 4.49
N PHE A 149 18.89 6.95 4.51
CA PHE A 149 17.91 6.71 5.58
C PHE A 149 18.57 6.50 6.94
N PHE A 150 19.72 5.81 6.99
CA PHE A 150 20.50 5.66 8.21
C PHE A 150 20.97 7.01 8.76
N PHE A 151 21.55 7.87 7.91
CA PHE A 151 21.93 9.23 8.34
C PHE A 151 20.73 10.06 8.79
N MET A 152 19.63 9.99 8.04
CA MET A 152 18.42 10.75 8.36
C MET A 152 17.83 10.33 9.71
N PHE A 153 17.65 9.04 9.96
CA PHE A 153 16.98 8.56 11.17
C PHE A 153 17.90 8.43 12.36
N GLU A 154 19.05 7.75 12.23
CA GLU A 154 19.90 7.46 13.39
C GLU A 154 20.84 8.62 13.73
N VAL A 155 21.37 9.33 12.73
CA VAL A 155 22.33 10.42 12.98
C VAL A 155 21.62 11.76 13.22
N TRP A 156 20.69 12.14 12.35
CA TRP A 156 20.02 13.44 12.44
C TRP A 156 18.81 13.41 13.38
N PHE A 157 17.89 12.47 13.19
CA PHE A 157 16.68 12.40 14.04
C PHE A 157 16.91 11.67 15.37
N LYS A 158 18.00 10.90 15.50
CA LYS A 158 18.29 10.06 16.68
C LYS A 158 17.15 9.09 17.02
N VAL A 159 16.47 8.58 16.00
CA VAL A 159 15.39 7.59 16.11
C VAL A 159 15.93 6.25 15.62
N PRO A 160 16.11 5.25 16.51
CA PRO A 160 16.59 3.94 16.09
C PRO A 160 15.49 3.21 15.30
N LEU A 161 15.87 2.67 14.14
CA LEU A 161 14.98 1.82 13.34
C LEU A 161 15.15 0.37 13.76
N PHE A 162 14.10 -0.43 13.52
CA PHE A 162 14.10 -1.83 13.89
C PHE A 162 15.16 -2.63 13.11
N LYS A 163 16.08 -3.29 13.83
CA LYS A 163 17.25 -4.00 13.26
C LYS A 163 17.04 -5.50 13.04
N GLY A 164 15.82 -5.99 13.29
CA GLY A 164 15.48 -7.39 13.05
C GLY A 164 15.79 -8.28 14.24
N ALA A 165 15.09 -9.41 14.32
CA ALA A 165 15.33 -10.39 15.36
C ALA A 165 16.70 -11.09 15.25
N LEU A 166 17.25 -11.18 14.03
CA LEU A 166 18.57 -11.79 13.78
C LEU A 166 19.73 -10.83 13.96
N ASP A 167 19.45 -9.53 14.12
CA ASP A 167 20.41 -8.44 14.26
C ASP A 167 21.67 -8.58 13.37
N PRO A 168 21.49 -8.67 12.04
CA PRO A 168 22.59 -8.91 11.11
C PRO A 168 23.62 -7.77 11.07
N LEU A 169 23.32 -6.61 11.65
CA LEU A 169 24.18 -5.44 11.70
C LEU A 169 24.85 -5.25 13.08
N SER A 170 24.63 -6.16 14.03
CA SER A 170 25.21 -6.14 15.38
C SER A 170 26.72 -5.90 15.41
N PHE A 171 27.46 -6.41 14.42
CA PHE A 171 28.92 -6.25 14.32
C PHE A 171 29.37 -4.80 14.09
N LEU A 172 28.47 -3.90 13.66
CA LEU A 172 28.77 -2.48 13.47
C LEU A 172 28.75 -1.69 14.80
N GLY A 173 28.38 -2.32 15.92
CA GLY A 173 28.40 -1.68 17.24
C GLY A 173 27.28 -0.66 17.46
N TYR A 174 26.20 -0.78 16.70
CA TYR A 174 25.03 0.10 16.71
C TYR A 174 23.78 -0.65 17.12
#